data_AF-A0R0V5-F1
#
_entry.id   AF-A0R0V5-F1
#
_cell.length_a   1.000
_cell.length_b   1.000
_cell.length_c   1.000
_cell.angle_alpha   90.00
_cell.angle_beta   90.00
_cell.angle_gamma   90.00
#
_symmetry.space_group_name_H-M   'P 1'
#
loop_
_entity.id
_entity.type
_entity.pdbx_description
1 polymer ?
#
loop_
_entity_poly.entity_id
_entity_poly.type
_entity_poly.pdbx_seq_one_letter_code
_entity_poly.pdbx_strand_id
1 'polypeptide(L)'
;MTALTRRALLAGAGGLTAAGGLFGLGGLAHSALFSAPDAGGALRVGYLPITDAAPLLIAHSAGLYPAWAVSTSRPVLFRSWAALAEAFISRQIDVAHLLMPMAVQLRYTLGAGVRVLGWNHTNGSALTVAPRVQELGDLAGSQVAIPFWWSIHNVVLQQLLRAHGLRPVVRRSASRSERTVELVVMSPSDMVPALANGTLGGYVVADPFNAAAQIKKIGRIHTFLGDVWRDHACCALVTRDDVIAGRPQAVQAVADAVVGAQLRIDADRAAAAAALTEGRYLPQPTPAVTLALTYPNPPYPLAHPDWLPQRLGFRPFPYPSFTRRLVEAMCDTVVDGDRKFLDRLDPAAVHDDLVEDRFVRRSMSAHGGPDAFGPTADLTRTEQVQFS
;
A
#
# COMPACT_ATOMS: atom_id res chain seq x y z
N MET A 1 14.98 -32.38 8.18
CA MET A 1 13.59 -32.39 8.65
C MET A 1 13.59 -32.31 10.17
N THR A 2 13.45 -31.11 10.73
CA THR A 2 13.29 -30.89 12.17
C THR A 2 11.83 -30.58 12.42
N ALA A 3 11.13 -31.50 13.10
CA ALA A 3 9.72 -31.39 13.39
C ALA A 3 9.45 -30.22 14.35
N LEU A 4 8.60 -29.28 13.92
CA LEU A 4 8.08 -28.22 14.78
C LEU A 4 7.21 -28.84 15.89
N THR A 5 7.68 -28.76 17.13
CA THR A 5 6.97 -29.30 18.30
C THR A 5 5.76 -28.43 18.67
N ARG A 6 4.66 -29.08 19.12
CA ARG A 6 3.37 -28.47 19.54
C ARG A 6 3.48 -27.25 20.47
N ARG A 7 4.57 -27.09 21.24
CA ARG A 7 4.81 -25.90 22.08
C ARG A 7 5.05 -24.61 21.29
N ALA A 8 5.65 -24.69 20.10
CA ALA A 8 5.89 -23.51 19.25
C ALA A 8 4.59 -22.94 18.66
N LEU A 9 3.62 -23.82 18.35
CA LEU A 9 2.29 -23.43 17.88
C LEU A 9 1.46 -22.74 18.97
N LEU A 10 1.57 -23.18 20.22
CA LEU A 10 0.85 -22.57 21.34
C LEU A 10 1.43 -21.21 21.75
N ALA A 11 2.73 -20.98 21.58
CA ALA A 11 3.35 -19.68 21.82
C ALA A 11 2.91 -18.62 20.77
N GLY A 12 2.60 -19.04 19.54
CA GLY A 12 2.06 -18.16 18.49
C GLY A 12 0.61 -17.74 18.72
N ALA A 13 -0.19 -18.56 19.40
CA ALA A 13 -1.60 -18.27 19.67
C ALA A 13 -1.80 -17.14 20.72
N GLY A 14 -0.83 -16.94 21.63
CA GLY A 14 -0.88 -15.87 22.63
C GLY A 14 -0.56 -14.47 22.09
N GLY A 15 0.02 -14.36 20.88
CA GLY A 15 0.34 -13.06 20.25
C GLY A 15 -0.83 -12.45 19.46
N LEU A 16 -1.81 -13.25 19.08
CA LEU A 16 -2.97 -12.84 18.27
C LEU A 16 -4.11 -12.21 19.09
N THR A 17 -4.04 -12.25 20.42
CA THR A 17 -5.09 -11.70 21.30
C THR A 17 -4.93 -10.21 21.62
N ALA A 18 -3.82 -9.56 21.24
CA ALA A 18 -3.56 -8.15 21.57
C ALA A 18 -3.93 -7.13 20.48
N ALA A 19 -4.43 -7.58 19.32
CA ALA A 19 -4.84 -6.72 18.21
C ALA A 19 -6.23 -7.10 17.67
N GLY A 20 -7.28 -6.74 18.41
CA GLY A 20 -8.67 -6.80 17.93
C GLY A 20 -9.52 -7.86 18.63
N GLY A 21 -10.69 -7.46 19.11
CA GLY A 21 -11.52 -8.22 20.05
C GLY A 21 -12.07 -9.57 19.54
N LEU A 22 -12.26 -10.47 20.51
CA LEU A 22 -13.21 -11.58 20.60
C LEU A 22 -13.64 -12.26 19.28
N PHE A 23 -12.91 -13.31 18.89
CA PHE A 23 -13.51 -14.40 18.11
C PHE A 23 -13.37 -15.73 18.84
N GLY A 24 -14.53 -16.38 19.00
CA GLY A 24 -14.70 -17.61 19.76
C GLY A 24 -14.00 -18.82 19.14
N LEU A 25 -13.80 -19.82 20.00
CA LEU A 25 -13.09 -21.09 19.77
C LEU A 25 -13.72 -22.02 18.69
N GLY A 26 -14.65 -21.53 17.85
CA GLY A 26 -15.41 -22.33 16.90
C GLY A 26 -14.82 -22.46 15.49
N GLY A 27 -13.82 -21.65 15.11
CA GLY A 27 -13.28 -21.63 13.75
C GLY A 27 -12.08 -22.56 13.49
N LEU A 28 -11.51 -23.16 14.53
CA LEU A 28 -10.21 -23.87 14.45
C LEU A 28 -10.29 -25.31 13.91
N ALA A 29 -11.47 -25.78 13.50
CA ALA A 29 -11.68 -27.16 13.05
C ALA A 29 -11.79 -27.33 11.52
N HIS A 30 -11.60 -26.27 10.71
CA HIS A 30 -11.63 -26.40 9.23
C HIS A 30 -10.28 -26.15 8.54
N SER A 31 -9.20 -25.96 9.29
CA SER A 31 -7.86 -25.69 8.77
C SER A 31 -6.95 -26.93 8.64
N ALA A 32 -7.51 -28.14 8.79
CA ALA A 32 -6.77 -29.39 8.74
C ALA A 32 -7.04 -30.23 7.49
N LEU A 33 -7.14 -29.60 6.31
CA LEU A 33 -7.01 -30.25 5.00
C LEU A 33 -6.43 -29.25 3.98
N PHE A 34 -5.18 -28.81 4.19
CA PHE A 34 -4.44 -28.13 3.14
C PHE A 34 -3.58 -29.16 2.42
N SER A 35 -3.97 -29.49 1.19
CA SER A 35 -3.09 -30.13 0.22
C SER A 35 -1.80 -29.32 0.09
N ALA A 36 -0.69 -30.01 -0.16
CA ALA A 36 0.57 -29.38 -0.55
C ALA A 36 0.32 -28.32 -1.65
N PRO A 37 1.12 -27.23 -1.71
CA PRO A 37 1.00 -26.26 -2.79
C PRO A 37 0.99 -27.01 -4.11
N ASP A 38 -0.01 -26.74 -4.95
CA ASP A 38 -0.08 -27.31 -6.28
C ASP A 38 1.16 -26.84 -7.05
N ALA A 39 2.17 -27.70 -7.09
CA ALA A 39 3.49 -27.36 -7.62
C ALA A 39 3.43 -27.08 -9.14
N GLY A 40 2.31 -27.40 -9.79
CA GLY A 40 2.00 -27.07 -11.19
C GLY A 40 0.90 -26.01 -11.39
N GLY A 41 0.35 -25.42 -10.32
CA GLY A 41 -0.75 -24.46 -10.41
C GLY A 41 -0.30 -23.04 -10.76
N ALA A 42 -1.10 -22.35 -11.58
CA ALA A 42 -0.87 -20.96 -11.97
C ALA A 42 -0.99 -20.01 -10.74
N LEU A 43 -0.16 -18.96 -10.67
CA LEU A 43 -0.10 -18.04 -9.53
C LEU A 43 -1.43 -17.32 -9.30
N ARG A 44 -1.84 -17.15 -8.04
CA ARG A 44 -3.04 -16.39 -7.67
C ARG A 44 -2.68 -14.98 -7.23
N VAL A 45 -3.40 -13.99 -7.74
CA VAL A 45 -3.19 -12.57 -7.44
C VAL A 45 -4.26 -12.07 -6.48
N GLY A 46 -3.88 -11.43 -5.38
CA GLY A 46 -4.79 -10.77 -4.45
C GLY A 46 -4.63 -9.25 -4.45
N TYR A 47 -5.72 -8.52 -4.24
CA TYR A 47 -5.71 -7.07 -4.20
C TYR A 47 -6.75 -6.45 -3.27
N LEU A 48 -6.56 -5.18 -2.97
CA LEU A 48 -7.47 -4.28 -2.28
C LEU A 48 -8.02 -3.32 -3.35
N PRO A 49 -9.32 -3.03 -3.40
CA PRO A 49 -9.92 -2.29 -4.51
C PRO A 49 -9.66 -0.77 -4.42
N ILE A 50 -8.42 -0.38 -4.72
CA ILE A 50 -7.90 0.99 -4.81
C ILE A 50 -7.07 1.16 -6.08
N THR A 51 -6.79 2.40 -6.48
CA THR A 51 -6.03 2.67 -7.71
C THR A 51 -4.59 2.17 -7.66
N ASP A 52 -4.04 1.95 -6.47
CA ASP A 52 -2.72 1.34 -6.22
C ASP A 52 -2.57 -0.06 -6.84
N ALA A 53 -3.68 -0.78 -6.96
CA ALA A 53 -3.73 -2.11 -7.58
C ALA A 53 -3.82 -2.06 -9.11
N ALA A 54 -3.96 -0.88 -9.72
CA ALA A 54 -4.23 -0.72 -11.15
C ALA A 54 -3.28 -1.52 -12.05
N PRO A 55 -1.94 -1.55 -11.83
CA PRO A 55 -1.05 -2.32 -12.69
C PRO A 55 -1.39 -3.81 -12.72
N LEU A 56 -1.72 -4.42 -11.58
CA LEU A 56 -2.05 -5.84 -11.50
C LEU A 56 -3.37 -6.15 -12.21
N LEU A 57 -4.33 -5.24 -12.10
CA LEU A 57 -5.68 -5.38 -12.64
C LEU A 57 -5.72 -5.12 -14.15
N ILE A 58 -4.97 -4.12 -14.63
CA ILE A 58 -4.81 -3.84 -16.05
C ILE A 58 -4.02 -4.94 -16.74
N ALA A 59 -2.99 -5.49 -16.09
CA ALA A 59 -2.28 -6.67 -16.60
C ALA A 59 -3.24 -7.84 -16.84
N HIS A 60 -4.16 -8.10 -15.91
CA HIS A 60 -5.19 -9.12 -16.09
C HIS A 60 -6.20 -8.73 -17.18
N SER A 61 -6.75 -7.51 -17.13
CA SER A 61 -7.78 -7.04 -18.06
C SER A 61 -7.30 -7.00 -19.52
N ALA A 62 -6.01 -6.74 -19.75
CA ALA A 62 -5.40 -6.70 -21.07
C ALA A 62 -4.80 -8.06 -21.50
N GLY A 63 -4.98 -9.12 -20.71
CA GLY A 63 -4.47 -10.45 -21.01
C GLY A 63 -2.94 -10.55 -21.02
N LEU A 64 -2.24 -9.69 -20.28
CA LEU A 64 -0.77 -9.67 -20.25
C LEU A 64 -0.19 -10.82 -19.43
N TYR A 65 -0.96 -11.39 -18.52
CA TYR A 65 -0.52 -12.57 -17.79
C TYR A 65 -0.60 -13.83 -18.65
N PRO A 66 0.52 -14.54 -18.88
CA PRO A 66 0.47 -15.84 -19.53
C PRO A 66 -0.32 -16.84 -18.67
N ALA A 67 -1.21 -17.61 -19.27
CA ALA A 67 -2.07 -18.58 -18.57
C ALA A 67 -1.29 -19.69 -17.84
N TRP A 68 -0.06 -19.99 -18.29
CA TRP A 68 0.84 -20.94 -17.61
C TRP A 68 1.48 -20.35 -16.35
N ALA A 69 1.56 -19.01 -16.25
CA ALA A 69 2.23 -18.32 -15.15
C ALA A 69 1.25 -17.90 -14.06
N VAL A 70 0.12 -17.30 -14.44
CA VAL A 70 -0.90 -16.74 -13.53
C VAL A 70 -2.26 -17.29 -13.89
N SER A 71 -3.06 -17.58 -12.88
CA SER A 71 -4.43 -18.03 -13.06
C SER A 71 -5.20 -17.04 -13.94
N THR A 72 -5.88 -17.55 -14.95
CA THR A 72 -6.83 -16.78 -15.78
C THR A 72 -8.10 -16.40 -15.03
N SER A 73 -8.34 -17.02 -13.86
CA SER A 73 -9.38 -16.57 -12.94
C SER A 73 -9.07 -15.17 -12.45
N ARG A 74 -10.14 -14.42 -12.22
CA ARG A 74 -10.08 -13.05 -11.74
C ARG A 74 -9.24 -12.91 -10.46
N PRO A 75 -8.44 -11.84 -10.31
CA PRO A 75 -7.75 -11.53 -9.06
C PRO A 75 -8.71 -11.47 -7.88
N VAL A 76 -8.24 -11.92 -6.72
CA VAL A 76 -9.04 -12.05 -5.50
C VAL A 76 -9.11 -10.71 -4.78
N LEU A 77 -10.31 -10.18 -4.60
CA LEU A 77 -10.56 -8.93 -3.88
C LEU A 77 -10.62 -9.17 -2.37
N PHE A 78 -9.89 -8.36 -1.61
CA PHE A 78 -9.96 -8.28 -0.16
C PHE A 78 -10.51 -6.92 0.27
N ARG A 79 -11.12 -6.87 1.47
CA ARG A 79 -11.76 -5.65 2.00
C ARG A 79 -10.94 -4.92 3.07
N SER A 80 -9.84 -5.51 3.52
CA SER A 80 -8.92 -4.89 4.48
C SER A 80 -7.49 -5.34 4.21
N TRP A 81 -6.52 -4.51 4.61
CA TRP A 81 -5.10 -4.86 4.53
C TRP A 81 -4.75 -6.09 5.37
N ALA A 82 -5.38 -6.24 6.54
CA ALA A 82 -5.19 -7.41 7.40
C ALA A 82 -5.61 -8.71 6.69
N ALA A 83 -6.79 -8.75 6.07
CA ALA A 83 -7.27 -9.94 5.36
C ALA A 83 -6.41 -10.27 4.13
N LEU A 84 -5.98 -9.25 3.38
CA LEU A 84 -5.08 -9.43 2.24
C LEU A 84 -3.73 -10.04 2.67
N ALA A 85 -3.14 -9.52 3.75
CA ALA A 85 -1.89 -10.05 4.27
C ALA A 85 -2.04 -11.46 4.86
N GLU A 86 -3.12 -11.73 5.58
CA GLU A 86 -3.42 -13.07 6.09
C GLU A 86 -3.51 -14.09 4.94
N ALA A 87 -4.26 -13.77 3.88
CA ALA A 87 -4.36 -14.62 2.69
C ALA A 87 -3.01 -14.83 2.00
N PHE A 88 -2.16 -13.79 1.99
CA PHE A 88 -0.82 -13.87 1.42
C PHE A 88 0.13 -14.77 2.23
N ILE A 89 0.13 -14.64 3.57
CA ILE A 89 1.00 -15.41 4.46
C ILE A 89 0.51 -16.86 4.57
N SER A 90 -0.80 -17.08 4.58
CA SER A 90 -1.43 -18.41 4.61
C SER A 90 -1.45 -19.12 3.26
N ARG A 91 -0.79 -18.57 2.23
CA ARG A 91 -0.66 -19.13 0.87
C ARG A 91 -2.00 -19.32 0.15
N GLN A 92 -3.02 -18.52 0.46
CA GLN A 92 -4.27 -18.46 -0.32
C GLN A 92 -4.09 -17.66 -1.62
N ILE A 93 -3.15 -16.73 -1.64
CA ILE A 93 -2.67 -16.01 -2.82
C ILE A 93 -1.14 -16.10 -2.90
N ASP A 94 -0.57 -15.92 -4.09
CA ASP A 94 0.87 -16.05 -4.34
C ASP A 94 1.55 -14.71 -4.64
N VAL A 95 0.78 -13.79 -5.20
CA VAL A 95 1.20 -12.42 -5.54
C VAL A 95 0.17 -11.46 -4.96
N ALA A 96 0.65 -10.36 -4.39
CA ALA A 96 -0.21 -9.29 -3.92
C ALA A 96 0.40 -7.94 -4.26
N HIS A 97 -0.45 -6.90 -4.25
CA HIS A 97 0.04 -5.57 -3.92
C HIS A 97 0.00 -5.36 -2.41
N LEU A 98 1.04 -4.81 -1.81
CA LEU A 98 1.08 -4.50 -0.38
C LEU A 98 1.73 -3.15 -0.12
N LEU A 99 1.27 -2.48 0.94
CA LEU A 99 1.88 -1.26 1.45
C LEU A 99 3.38 -1.51 1.76
N MET A 100 4.26 -0.61 1.34
CA MET A 100 5.70 -0.77 1.55
C MET A 100 6.09 -0.96 3.03
N PRO A 101 5.60 -0.16 4.01
CA PRO A 101 5.89 -0.43 5.42
C PRO A 101 5.33 -1.77 5.93
N MET A 102 4.21 -2.23 5.37
CA MET A 102 3.66 -3.54 5.72
C MET A 102 4.54 -4.66 5.16
N ALA A 103 5.07 -4.54 3.94
CA ALA A 103 6.01 -5.50 3.39
C ALA A 103 7.28 -5.62 4.26
N VAL A 104 7.82 -4.48 4.72
CA VAL A 104 8.92 -4.45 5.70
C VAL A 104 8.49 -5.17 6.99
N GLN A 105 7.35 -4.81 7.58
CA GLN A 105 6.86 -5.44 8.80
C GLN A 105 6.78 -6.97 8.63
N LEU A 106 6.08 -7.45 7.60
CA LEU A 106 5.84 -8.87 7.37
C LEU A 106 7.14 -9.67 7.15
N ARG A 107 8.14 -9.07 6.48
CA ARG A 107 9.48 -9.67 6.31
C ARG A 107 10.11 -9.97 7.67
N TYR A 108 10.07 -9.02 8.60
CA TYR A 108 10.85 -9.08 9.84
C TYR A 108 10.09 -9.53 11.09
N THR A 109 8.75 -9.53 11.08
CA THR A 109 7.94 -10.01 12.21
C THR A 109 7.45 -11.44 12.03
N LEU A 110 7.11 -11.85 10.81
CA LEU A 110 6.50 -13.15 10.54
C LEU A 110 7.43 -14.13 9.81
N GLY A 111 8.63 -13.69 9.43
CA GLY A 111 9.60 -14.54 8.71
C GLY A 111 9.03 -15.17 7.44
N ALA A 112 7.98 -14.56 6.86
CA ALA A 112 7.13 -15.17 5.84
C ALA A 112 7.78 -15.23 4.44
N GLY A 113 9.10 -15.04 4.37
CA GLY A 113 9.86 -14.99 3.12
C GLY A 113 9.37 -13.91 2.16
N VAL A 114 8.75 -12.83 2.65
CA VAL A 114 8.19 -11.77 1.81
C VAL A 114 9.31 -11.14 0.97
N ARG A 115 9.05 -10.90 -0.31
CA ARG A 115 9.95 -10.23 -1.26
C ARG A 115 9.18 -9.21 -2.07
N VAL A 116 9.77 -8.02 -2.20
CA VAL A 116 9.31 -6.97 -3.11
C VAL A 116 9.95 -7.21 -4.47
N LEU A 117 9.13 -7.36 -5.51
CA LEU A 117 9.58 -7.56 -6.89
C LEU A 117 9.75 -6.24 -7.65
N GLY A 118 9.04 -5.20 -7.21
CA GLY A 118 9.01 -3.88 -7.81
C GLY A 118 7.91 -3.03 -7.18
N TRP A 119 7.90 -1.73 -7.47
CA TRP A 119 6.84 -0.83 -7.07
C TRP A 119 5.66 -0.92 -8.02
N ASN A 120 4.45 -0.83 -7.46
CA ASN A 120 3.26 -0.70 -8.28
C ASN A 120 3.08 0.74 -8.74
N HIS A 121 3.31 1.69 -7.85
CA HIS A 121 3.09 3.10 -8.10
C HIS A 121 3.81 3.98 -7.07
N THR A 122 3.87 5.27 -7.40
CA THR A 122 4.23 6.37 -6.50
C THR A 122 3.04 7.33 -6.33
N ASN A 123 3.03 8.08 -5.24
CA ASN A 123 1.96 9.02 -4.88
C ASN A 123 0.57 8.33 -4.86
N GLY A 124 -0.50 9.06 -5.21
CA GLY A 124 -1.86 8.48 -5.29
C GLY A 124 -2.63 8.43 -3.98
N SER A 125 -2.22 9.22 -3.00
CA SER A 125 -2.90 9.34 -1.72
C SER A 125 -2.99 10.80 -1.29
N ALA A 126 -3.95 11.09 -0.41
CA ALA A 126 -4.12 12.42 0.17
C ALA A 126 -4.57 12.36 1.63
N LEU A 127 -4.31 13.45 2.37
CA LEU A 127 -5.05 13.79 3.57
C LEU A 127 -6.31 14.55 3.16
N THR A 128 -7.46 13.91 3.31
CA THR A 128 -8.78 14.52 3.10
C THR A 128 -9.37 14.90 4.45
N VAL A 129 -9.83 16.14 4.58
CA VAL A 129 -10.32 16.70 5.85
C VAL A 129 -11.79 17.13 5.74
N ALA A 130 -12.45 17.17 6.90
CA ALA A 130 -13.82 17.66 7.00
C ALA A 130 -13.88 19.15 6.63
N PRO A 131 -15.00 19.68 6.11
CA PRO A 131 -15.11 21.08 5.68
C PRO A 131 -14.80 22.10 6.78
N ARG A 132 -14.95 21.74 8.06
CA ARG A 132 -14.63 22.60 9.22
C ARG A 132 -13.13 22.79 9.46
N VAL A 133 -12.28 21.95 8.88
CA VAL A 133 -10.81 22.02 9.03
C VAL A 133 -10.28 22.90 7.91
N GLN A 134 -9.80 24.10 8.23
CA GLN A 134 -9.27 25.08 7.28
C GLN A 134 -7.75 25.01 7.20
N GLU A 135 -7.09 24.80 8.33
CA GLU A 135 -5.66 24.57 8.44
C GLU A 135 -5.37 23.26 9.17
N LEU A 136 -4.14 22.74 9.05
CA LEU A 136 -3.81 21.46 9.68
C LEU A 136 -3.99 21.51 11.20
N GLY A 137 -3.70 22.67 11.81
CA GLY A 137 -3.88 22.92 13.25
C GLY A 137 -5.30 22.68 13.78
N ASP A 138 -6.32 22.80 12.92
CA ASP A 138 -7.72 22.57 13.31
C ASP A 138 -8.01 21.10 13.66
N LEU A 139 -7.12 20.18 13.24
CA LEU A 139 -7.20 18.76 13.62
C LEU A 139 -6.92 18.53 15.11
N ALA A 140 -6.37 19.51 15.84
CA ALA A 140 -6.18 19.38 17.29
C ALA A 140 -7.50 19.04 18.00
N GLY A 141 -7.47 17.95 18.79
CA GLY A 141 -8.65 17.42 19.47
C GLY A 141 -9.57 16.57 18.58
N SER A 142 -9.15 16.20 17.37
CA SER A 142 -9.93 15.35 16.47
C SER A 142 -9.31 13.97 16.26
N GLN A 143 -10.11 13.06 15.68
CA GLN A 143 -9.66 11.78 15.17
C GLN A 143 -9.34 11.87 13.67
N VAL A 144 -8.23 11.23 13.26
CA VAL A 144 -7.85 11.05 11.86
C VAL A 144 -7.71 9.56 11.56
N ALA A 145 -8.42 9.07 10.55
CA ALA A 145 -8.34 7.68 10.15
C ALA A 145 -7.12 7.40 9.25
N ILE A 146 -6.49 6.25 9.48
CA ILE A 146 -5.39 5.68 8.68
C ILE A 146 -5.80 4.27 8.20
N PRO A 147 -5.28 3.77 7.07
CA PRO A 147 -5.73 2.49 6.52
C PRO A 147 -5.09 1.29 7.23
N PHE A 148 -3.89 1.50 7.79
CA PHE A 148 -3.16 0.50 8.55
C PHE A 148 -2.04 1.18 9.34
N TRP A 149 -1.62 0.60 10.47
CA TRP A 149 -0.55 1.15 11.31
C TRP A 149 0.76 1.29 10.55
N TRP A 150 1.18 0.22 9.88
CA TRP A 150 2.33 0.22 8.99
C TRP A 150 1.89 0.50 7.56
N SER A 151 1.47 1.74 7.34
CA SER A 151 1.16 2.28 6.01
C SER A 151 2.00 3.54 5.75
N ILE A 152 2.37 3.79 4.48
CA ILE A 152 3.07 5.03 4.13
C ILE A 152 2.22 6.25 4.49
N HIS A 153 0.90 6.12 4.38
CA HIS A 153 -0.10 7.11 4.76
C HIS A 153 0.07 7.57 6.20
N ASN A 154 0.17 6.63 7.14
CA ASN A 154 0.39 6.93 8.56
C ASN A 154 1.77 7.55 8.79
N VAL A 155 2.82 6.99 8.17
CA VAL A 155 4.19 7.49 8.30
C VAL A 155 4.28 8.97 7.89
N VAL A 156 3.79 9.30 6.69
CA VAL A 156 3.85 10.67 6.16
C VAL A 156 2.89 11.59 6.91
N LEU A 157 1.67 11.14 7.26
CA LEU A 157 0.75 11.92 8.08
C LEU A 157 1.40 12.36 9.40
N GLN A 158 2.07 11.45 10.12
CA GLN A 158 2.65 11.79 11.40
C GLN A 158 3.82 12.77 11.28
N GLN A 159 4.62 12.68 10.22
CA GLN A 159 5.66 13.67 9.96
C GLN A 159 5.04 15.05 9.69
N LEU A 160 3.99 15.11 8.85
CA LEU A 160 3.25 16.32 8.55
C LEU A 160 2.61 16.95 9.81
N LEU A 161 1.95 16.14 10.64
CA LEU A 161 1.35 16.58 11.91
C LEU A 161 2.41 17.19 12.84
N ARG A 162 3.54 16.50 13.03
CA ARG A 162 4.64 16.97 13.90
C ARG A 162 5.27 18.26 13.41
N ALA A 163 5.46 18.39 12.09
CA ALA A 163 5.99 19.62 11.49
C ALA A 163 5.10 20.84 11.79
N HIS A 164 3.79 20.64 11.98
CA HIS A 164 2.82 21.67 12.35
C HIS A 164 2.50 21.71 13.86
N GLY A 165 3.38 21.13 14.69
CA GLY A 165 3.25 21.15 16.15
C GLY A 165 2.03 20.37 16.68
N LEU A 166 1.52 19.39 15.93
CA LEU A 166 0.50 18.45 16.37
C LEU A 166 1.15 17.13 16.79
N ARG A 167 0.66 16.56 17.88
CA ARG A 167 1.17 15.28 18.41
C ARG A 167 0.19 14.15 18.09
N PRO A 168 0.56 13.19 17.22
CA PRO A 168 -0.26 12.00 17.02
C PRO A 168 -0.29 11.17 18.31
N VAL A 169 -1.47 10.68 18.66
CA VAL A 169 -1.68 9.81 19.83
C VAL A 169 -2.52 8.59 19.44
N VAL A 170 -2.38 7.52 20.20
CA VAL A 170 -3.08 6.25 19.97
C VAL A 170 -3.57 5.70 21.30
N ARG A 171 -4.72 5.02 21.30
CA ARG A 171 -5.40 4.49 22.51
C ARG A 171 -5.70 5.56 23.58
N ARG A 172 -5.84 6.81 23.17
CA ARG A 172 -6.28 7.92 24.03
C ARG A 172 -7.00 8.95 23.19
N SER A 173 -8.01 9.58 23.80
CA SER A 173 -8.73 10.67 23.16
C SER A 173 -7.83 11.84 22.84
N ALA A 174 -8.08 12.45 21.69
CA ALA A 174 -7.44 13.70 21.29
C ALA A 174 -7.85 14.86 22.21
N SER A 175 -6.95 15.81 22.38
CA SER A 175 -7.10 17.02 23.19
C SER A 175 -6.64 18.23 22.41
N ARG A 176 -7.51 19.23 22.29
CA ARG A 176 -7.20 20.50 21.61
C ARG A 176 -6.14 21.29 22.36
N SER A 177 -6.20 21.33 23.70
CA SER A 177 -5.23 22.07 24.53
C SER A 177 -3.84 21.44 24.50
N GLU A 178 -3.75 20.11 24.41
CA GLU A 178 -2.47 19.40 24.27
C GLU A 178 -2.00 19.29 22.81
N ARG A 179 -2.75 19.88 21.85
CA ARG A 179 -2.48 19.79 20.41
C ARG A 179 -2.32 18.35 19.91
N THR A 180 -3.14 17.43 20.41
CA THR A 180 -3.07 16.01 20.03
C THR A 180 -4.11 15.65 18.98
N VAL A 181 -3.76 14.70 18.11
CA VAL A 181 -4.63 14.11 17.09
C VAL A 181 -4.67 12.61 17.32
N GLU A 182 -5.85 12.05 17.54
CA GLU A 182 -6.01 10.61 17.75
C GLU A 182 -6.03 9.90 16.40
N LEU A 183 -5.18 8.88 16.26
CA LEU A 183 -5.12 8.06 15.06
C LEU A 183 -5.93 6.79 15.26
N VAL A 184 -6.76 6.46 14.27
CA VAL A 184 -7.60 5.24 14.29
C VAL A 184 -7.44 4.46 12.99
N VAL A 185 -7.34 3.13 13.08
CA VAL A 185 -7.30 2.27 11.90
C VAL A 185 -8.72 2.00 11.42
N MET A 186 -8.94 2.17 10.11
CA MET A 186 -10.22 1.92 9.47
C MET A 186 -10.01 1.44 8.03
N SER A 187 -10.92 0.61 7.52
CA SER A 187 -10.90 0.25 6.11
C SER A 187 -11.20 1.48 5.24
N PRO A 188 -10.52 1.66 4.09
CA PRO A 188 -10.74 2.81 3.21
C PRO A 188 -12.21 3.06 2.81
N SER A 189 -13.00 2.00 2.64
CA SER A 189 -14.44 2.09 2.32
C SER A 189 -15.27 2.79 3.38
N ASP A 190 -14.81 2.76 4.64
CA ASP A 190 -15.57 3.23 5.79
C ASP A 190 -15.19 4.67 6.16
N MET A 191 -14.04 5.15 5.67
CA MET A 191 -13.50 6.48 5.95
C MET A 191 -14.39 7.61 5.37
N VAL A 192 -14.90 7.45 4.15
CA VAL A 192 -15.74 8.48 3.51
C VAL A 192 -17.07 8.67 4.27
N PRO A 193 -17.83 7.61 4.62
CA PRO A 193 -19.00 7.75 5.50
C PRO A 193 -18.68 8.31 6.89
N ALA A 194 -17.55 7.90 7.50
CA ALA A 194 -17.14 8.39 8.82
C ALA A 194 -16.72 9.88 8.81
N LEU A 195 -16.26 10.39 7.67
CA LEU A 195 -16.06 11.82 7.49
C LEU A 195 -17.41 12.54 7.33
N ALA A 196 -18.31 11.99 6.50
CA ALA A 196 -19.62 12.58 6.21
C ALA A 196 -20.51 12.72 7.45
N ASN A 197 -20.46 11.74 8.37
CA ASN A 197 -21.25 11.77 9.61
C ASN A 197 -20.59 12.62 10.73
N GLY A 198 -19.42 13.21 10.48
CA GLY A 198 -18.74 14.10 11.43
C GLY A 198 -17.90 13.39 12.49
N THR A 199 -17.78 12.05 12.47
CA THR A 199 -16.97 11.30 13.44
C THR A 199 -15.49 11.61 13.31
N LEU A 200 -15.02 11.81 12.08
CA LEU A 200 -13.61 12.13 11.79
C LEU A 200 -13.40 13.63 11.56
N GLY A 201 -12.20 14.11 11.93
CA GLY A 201 -11.65 15.40 11.46
C GLY A 201 -11.06 15.28 10.06
N GLY A 202 -10.55 14.09 9.72
CA GLY A 202 -10.03 13.75 8.40
C GLY A 202 -9.64 12.28 8.29
N TYR A 203 -9.13 11.90 7.13
CA TYR A 203 -8.50 10.61 6.91
C TYR A 203 -7.37 10.75 5.90
N VAL A 204 -6.37 9.86 6.00
CA VAL A 204 -5.28 9.76 5.02
C VAL A 204 -5.34 8.40 4.36
N VAL A 205 -5.47 8.35 3.04
CA VAL A 205 -5.67 7.07 2.32
C VAL A 205 -5.35 7.18 0.84
N ALA A 206 -5.16 6.03 0.20
CA ALA A 206 -5.05 5.91 -1.24
C ALA A 206 -6.38 6.24 -1.95
N ASP A 207 -6.26 6.73 -3.17
CA ASP A 207 -7.40 6.91 -4.05
C ASP A 207 -8.06 5.58 -4.48
N PRO A 208 -9.34 5.59 -4.91
CA PRO A 208 -10.17 6.74 -5.31
C PRO A 208 -11.02 7.35 -4.18
N PHE A 209 -10.74 7.05 -2.91
CA PHE A 209 -11.56 7.53 -1.79
C PHE A 209 -11.44 9.04 -1.57
N ASN A 210 -10.28 9.65 -1.84
CA ASN A 210 -10.12 11.11 -1.78
C ASN A 210 -10.91 11.78 -2.90
N ALA A 211 -10.76 11.29 -4.13
CA ALA A 211 -11.53 11.72 -5.29
C ALA A 211 -13.04 11.63 -5.04
N ALA A 212 -13.50 10.52 -4.45
CA ALA A 212 -14.91 10.30 -4.14
C ALA A 212 -15.45 11.33 -3.12
N ALA A 213 -14.71 11.63 -2.06
CA ALA A 213 -15.12 12.63 -1.08
C ALA A 213 -15.15 14.05 -1.68
N GLN A 214 -14.17 14.39 -2.53
CA GLN A 214 -14.13 15.66 -3.24
C GLN A 214 -15.33 15.83 -4.19
N ILE A 215 -15.60 14.84 -5.04
CA ILE A 215 -16.72 14.87 -5.99
C ILE A 215 -18.06 15.03 -5.25
N LYS A 216 -18.23 14.28 -4.15
CA LYS A 216 -19.44 14.33 -3.32
C LYS A 216 -19.50 15.52 -2.37
N LYS A 217 -18.47 16.37 -2.34
CA LYS A 217 -18.34 17.52 -1.42
C LYS A 217 -18.48 17.14 0.07
N ILE A 218 -18.08 15.91 0.40
CA ILE A 218 -18.08 15.39 1.78
C ILE A 218 -16.89 15.95 2.57
N GLY A 219 -15.76 16.10 1.89
CA GLY A 219 -14.53 16.64 2.43
C GLY A 219 -13.71 17.31 1.33
N ARG A 220 -12.63 17.97 1.74
CA ARG A 220 -11.67 18.57 0.83
C ARG A 220 -10.32 17.90 1.00
N ILE A 221 -9.58 17.74 -0.09
CA ILE A 221 -8.17 17.36 -0.01
C ILE A 221 -7.41 18.53 0.58
N HIS A 222 -6.77 18.31 1.73
CA HIS A 222 -5.92 19.29 2.38
C HIS A 222 -4.52 19.28 1.77
N THR A 223 -3.93 18.09 1.62
CA THR A 223 -2.65 17.91 0.96
C THR A 223 -2.54 16.51 0.35
N PHE A 224 -1.94 16.41 -0.83
CA PHE A 224 -1.49 15.14 -1.38
C PHE A 224 -0.21 14.72 -0.66
N LEU A 225 -0.05 13.45 -0.34
CA LEU A 225 1.18 12.98 0.34
C LEU A 225 2.40 13.11 -0.60
N GLY A 226 2.18 13.15 -1.92
CA GLY A 226 3.23 13.43 -2.90
C GLY A 226 3.80 14.85 -2.77
N ASP A 227 3.06 15.77 -2.16
CA ASP A 227 3.49 17.17 -1.90
C ASP A 227 4.37 17.24 -0.66
N VAL A 228 4.33 16.18 0.16
CA VAL A 228 5.14 16.01 1.37
C VAL A 228 6.38 15.16 1.06
N TRP A 229 6.23 14.05 0.34
CA TRP A 229 7.34 13.18 -0.06
C TRP A 229 7.23 12.87 -1.55
N ARG A 230 8.12 13.48 -2.33
CA ARG A 230 8.18 13.35 -3.79
C ARG A 230 8.29 11.90 -4.22
N ASP A 231 7.33 11.46 -5.04
CA ASP A 231 7.35 10.13 -5.65
C ASP A 231 7.58 8.99 -4.63
N HIS A 232 7.00 9.11 -3.42
CA HIS A 232 7.05 8.05 -2.42
C HIS A 232 6.34 6.80 -2.94
N ALA A 233 6.93 5.63 -2.73
CA ALA A 233 6.26 4.39 -3.07
C ALA A 233 5.22 4.04 -2.01
N CYS A 234 3.98 3.82 -2.44
CA CYS A 234 2.91 3.43 -1.52
C CYS A 234 2.77 1.91 -1.49
N CYS A 235 2.36 1.30 -2.60
CA CYS A 235 2.26 -0.14 -2.73
C CYS A 235 3.33 -0.74 -3.65
N ALA A 236 3.74 -1.96 -3.32
CA ALA A 236 4.67 -2.76 -4.10
C ALA A 236 4.08 -4.11 -4.50
N LEU A 237 4.59 -4.65 -5.60
CA LEU A 237 4.35 -6.00 -6.06
C LEU A 237 5.16 -6.94 -5.15
N VAL A 238 4.46 -7.81 -4.43
CA VAL A 238 5.09 -8.72 -3.48
C VAL A 238 4.81 -10.17 -3.81
N THR A 239 5.78 -11.02 -3.51
CA THR A 239 5.64 -12.48 -3.48
C THR A 239 6.48 -13.06 -2.34
N ARG A 240 6.64 -14.38 -2.31
CA ARG A 240 7.39 -15.09 -1.26
C ARG A 240 8.60 -15.81 -1.83
N ASP A 241 9.59 -16.03 -0.99
CA ASP A 241 10.81 -16.81 -1.27
C ASP A 241 10.50 -18.19 -1.87
N ASP A 242 9.50 -18.90 -1.32
CA ASP A 242 9.10 -20.23 -1.81
C ASP A 242 8.50 -20.20 -3.22
N VAL A 243 7.75 -19.13 -3.55
CA VAL A 243 7.22 -18.91 -4.90
C VAL A 243 8.33 -18.60 -5.89
N ILE A 244 9.29 -17.77 -5.50
CA ILE A 244 10.45 -17.42 -6.34
C ILE A 244 11.30 -18.65 -6.62
N ALA A 245 11.60 -19.45 -5.60
CA ALA A 245 12.42 -20.65 -5.75
C ALA A 245 11.73 -21.73 -6.59
N GLY A 246 10.42 -21.93 -6.39
CA GLY A 246 9.67 -22.98 -7.11
C GLY A 246 9.24 -22.59 -8.52
N ARG A 247 8.98 -21.30 -8.78
CA ARG A 247 8.35 -20.81 -10.03
C ARG A 247 8.97 -19.50 -10.55
N PRO A 248 10.31 -19.41 -10.72
CA PRO A 248 10.97 -18.15 -11.07
C PRO A 248 10.53 -17.59 -12.44
N GLN A 249 10.21 -18.45 -13.41
CA GLN A 249 9.71 -18.01 -14.71
C GLN A 249 8.31 -17.39 -14.62
N ALA A 250 7.42 -17.94 -13.79
CA ALA A 250 6.11 -17.37 -13.55
C ALA A 250 6.21 -16.02 -12.83
N VAL A 251 7.14 -15.89 -11.87
CA VAL A 251 7.43 -14.62 -11.20
C VAL A 251 7.95 -13.56 -12.18
N GLN A 252 8.86 -13.93 -13.09
CA GLN A 252 9.30 -13.03 -14.16
C GLN A 252 8.13 -12.58 -15.04
N ALA A 253 7.27 -13.51 -15.47
CA ALA A 253 6.10 -13.18 -16.29
C ALA A 253 5.11 -12.24 -15.58
N VAL A 254 4.96 -12.37 -14.25
CA VAL A 254 4.18 -11.41 -13.45
C VAL A 254 4.82 -10.03 -13.48
N ALA A 255 6.14 -9.93 -13.26
CA ALA A 255 6.84 -8.65 -13.32
C ALA A 255 6.69 -8.00 -14.71
N ASP A 256 6.87 -8.77 -15.79
CA ASP A 256 6.70 -8.33 -17.18
C ASP A 256 5.30 -7.80 -17.46
N ALA A 257 4.27 -8.54 -17.03
CA ALA A 257 2.89 -8.12 -17.21
C ALA A 257 2.56 -6.84 -16.42
N VAL A 258 3.04 -6.71 -15.19
CA VAL A 258 2.81 -5.54 -14.33
C VAL A 258 3.54 -4.30 -14.87
N VAL A 259 4.79 -4.43 -15.28
CA VAL A 259 5.59 -3.33 -15.88
C VAL A 259 5.01 -2.90 -17.22
N GLY A 260 4.60 -3.83 -18.07
CA GLY A 260 3.87 -3.51 -19.30
C GLY A 260 2.53 -2.82 -19.05
N ALA A 261 1.80 -3.22 -18.00
CA ALA A 261 0.55 -2.58 -17.61
C ALA A 261 0.76 -1.15 -17.10
N GLN A 262 1.85 -0.86 -16.39
CA GLN A 262 2.20 0.50 -15.97
C GLN A 262 2.33 1.45 -17.17
N LEU A 263 3.07 1.04 -18.22
CA LEU A 263 3.16 1.83 -19.46
C LEU A 263 1.81 2.03 -20.15
N ARG A 264 0.95 0.99 -20.16
CA ARG A 264 -0.40 1.11 -20.72
C ARG A 264 -1.28 2.09 -19.96
N ILE A 265 -1.22 2.08 -18.63
CA ILE A 265 -1.95 3.05 -17.81
C ILE A 265 -1.43 4.46 -18.08
N ASP A 266 -0.10 4.62 -18.20
CA ASP A 266 0.49 5.93 -18.46
C ASP A 266 0.10 6.49 -19.83
N ALA A 267 0.01 5.64 -20.85
CA ALA A 267 -0.38 6.00 -22.21
C ALA A 267 -1.85 6.47 -22.30
N ASP A 268 -2.77 5.82 -21.57
CA ASP A 268 -4.18 6.21 -21.54
C ASP A 268 -4.85 5.92 -20.18
N ARG A 269 -4.82 6.92 -19.32
CA ARG A 269 -5.42 6.87 -17.98
C ARG A 269 -6.94 6.79 -18.01
N ALA A 270 -7.59 7.36 -19.02
CA ALA A 270 -9.05 7.34 -19.13
C ALA A 270 -9.51 5.93 -19.51
N ALA A 271 -8.86 5.30 -20.48
CA ALA A 271 -9.09 3.90 -20.83
C ALA A 271 -8.77 2.96 -19.66
N ALA A 272 -7.69 3.22 -18.92
CA ALA A 272 -7.39 2.46 -17.71
C ALA A 272 -8.51 2.58 -16.65
N ALA A 273 -9.04 3.78 -16.43
CA ALA A 273 -10.17 3.99 -15.53
C ALA A 273 -11.40 3.19 -15.94
N ALA A 274 -11.74 3.21 -17.23
CA ALA A 274 -12.86 2.45 -17.79
C ALA A 274 -12.65 0.93 -17.62
N ALA A 275 -11.46 0.41 -17.97
CA ALA A 275 -11.14 -1.00 -17.80
C ALA A 275 -11.25 -1.47 -16.34
N LEU A 276 -10.83 -0.63 -15.38
CA LEU A 276 -10.90 -0.94 -13.95
C LEU A 276 -12.34 -1.01 -13.42
N THR A 277 -13.24 -0.15 -13.93
CA THR A 277 -14.62 -0.06 -13.46
C THR A 277 -15.57 -0.97 -14.23
N GLU A 278 -15.48 -1.02 -15.56
CA GLU A 278 -16.28 -1.91 -16.43
C GLU A 278 -15.89 -3.38 -16.26
N GLY A 279 -14.59 -3.65 -16.04
CA GLY A 279 -14.10 -4.95 -15.58
C GLY A 279 -14.53 -5.31 -14.15
N ARG A 280 -15.28 -4.41 -13.48
CA ARG A 280 -15.81 -4.49 -12.13
C ARG A 280 -14.75 -4.62 -11.04
N TYR A 281 -13.46 -4.38 -11.33
CA TYR A 281 -12.37 -4.62 -10.38
C TYR A 281 -12.42 -3.61 -9.22
N LEU A 282 -12.72 -2.37 -9.56
CA LEU A 282 -12.96 -1.29 -8.61
C LEU A 282 -14.47 -1.05 -8.49
N PRO A 283 -15.07 -1.20 -7.29
CA PRO A 283 -16.50 -0.98 -7.09
C PRO A 283 -16.90 0.50 -7.07
N GLN A 284 -15.93 1.42 -7.07
CA GLN A 284 -16.20 2.86 -7.03
C GLN A 284 -16.67 3.38 -8.39
N PRO A 285 -17.46 4.48 -8.43
CA PRO A 285 -17.94 5.06 -9.68
C PRO A 285 -16.80 5.49 -10.61
N THR A 286 -16.97 5.29 -11.93
CA THR A 286 -15.97 5.68 -12.95
C THR A 286 -15.46 7.11 -12.79
N PRO A 287 -16.30 8.14 -12.54
CA PRO A 287 -15.79 9.50 -12.34
C PRO A 287 -14.77 9.64 -11.20
N ALA A 288 -14.93 8.88 -10.11
CA ALA A 288 -13.98 8.92 -9.00
C ALA A 288 -12.65 8.23 -9.37
N VAL A 289 -12.71 7.10 -10.09
CA VAL A 289 -11.51 6.38 -10.56
C VAL A 289 -10.78 7.20 -11.63
N THR A 290 -11.50 7.81 -12.57
CA THR A 290 -10.91 8.68 -13.60
C THR A 290 -10.24 9.89 -12.96
N LEU A 291 -10.89 10.57 -12.00
CA LEU A 291 -10.30 11.70 -11.30
C LEU A 291 -9.04 11.28 -10.54
N ALA A 292 -9.11 10.16 -9.80
CA ALA A 292 -7.97 9.61 -9.06
C ALA A 292 -6.74 9.32 -9.93
N LEU A 293 -6.93 8.79 -11.14
CA LEU A 293 -5.84 8.47 -12.06
C LEU A 293 -5.23 9.72 -12.73
N THR A 294 -5.98 10.83 -12.78
CA THR A 294 -5.63 11.97 -13.64
C THR A 294 -5.35 13.26 -12.89
N TYR A 295 -6.15 13.61 -11.87
CA TYR A 295 -6.16 14.90 -11.18
C TYR A 295 -5.68 16.07 -12.05
N PRO A 296 -6.41 16.40 -13.13
CA PRO A 296 -5.94 17.37 -14.12
C PRO A 296 -5.75 18.77 -13.52
N ASN A 297 -6.56 19.09 -12.51
CA ASN A 297 -6.47 20.32 -11.73
C ASN A 297 -6.37 19.96 -10.25
N PRO A 298 -5.25 20.28 -9.58
CA PRO A 298 -5.14 20.14 -8.13
C PRO A 298 -6.27 20.93 -7.42
N PRO A 299 -6.88 20.38 -6.36
CA PRO A 299 -7.97 21.05 -5.64
C PRO A 299 -7.47 22.11 -4.65
N TYR A 300 -6.16 22.32 -4.55
CA TYR A 300 -5.50 23.32 -3.71
C TYR A 300 -4.18 23.77 -4.38
N PRO A 301 -3.62 24.95 -4.02
CA PRO A 301 -2.31 25.38 -4.50
C PRO A 301 -1.20 24.44 -3.99
N LEU A 302 -0.52 23.76 -4.89
CA LEU A 302 0.55 22.81 -4.56
C LEU A 302 1.78 23.55 -4.02
N ALA A 303 2.42 23.00 -2.99
CA ALA A 303 3.69 23.53 -2.48
C ALA A 303 4.82 23.27 -3.50
N HIS A 304 4.81 22.10 -4.14
CA HIS A 304 5.82 21.67 -5.12
C HIS A 304 5.16 21.28 -6.46
N PRO A 305 4.70 22.24 -7.27
CA PRO A 305 4.01 21.94 -8.53
C PRO A 305 4.87 21.16 -9.54
N ASP A 306 6.20 21.32 -9.50
CA ASP A 306 7.16 20.60 -10.33
C ASP A 306 7.28 19.10 -9.97
N TRP A 307 6.82 18.70 -8.78
CA TRP A 307 6.79 17.29 -8.37
C TRP A 307 5.59 16.53 -8.91
N LEU A 308 4.56 17.23 -9.40
CA LEU A 308 3.26 16.65 -9.77
C LEU A 308 2.68 15.75 -8.66
N PRO A 309 2.59 16.24 -7.40
CA PRO A 309 2.27 15.46 -6.21
C PRO A 309 0.89 14.75 -6.25
N GLN A 310 -0.05 15.31 -6.99
CA GLN A 310 -1.39 14.77 -7.21
C GLN A 310 -1.41 13.58 -8.17
N ARG A 311 -0.35 13.41 -8.97
CA ARG A 311 -0.32 12.42 -10.04
C ARG A 311 0.09 11.06 -9.48
N LEU A 312 -0.79 10.08 -9.63
CA LEU A 312 -0.44 8.67 -9.48
C LEU A 312 0.61 8.30 -10.54
N GLY A 313 1.83 8.01 -10.09
CA GLY A 313 2.98 7.70 -10.93
C GLY A 313 3.20 6.19 -11.05
N PHE A 314 3.58 5.70 -12.22
CA PHE A 314 3.83 4.28 -12.45
C PHE A 314 5.30 4.03 -12.75
N ARG A 315 6.12 4.07 -11.70
CA ARG A 315 7.57 3.83 -11.78
C ARG A 315 7.93 2.53 -11.06
N PRO A 316 8.30 1.46 -11.78
CA PRO A 316 8.43 0.13 -11.19
C PRO A 316 9.65 -0.07 -10.31
N PHE A 317 10.70 0.74 -10.48
CA PHE A 317 11.97 0.46 -9.83
C PHE A 317 11.94 0.77 -8.33
N PRO A 318 12.27 -0.20 -7.46
CA PRO A 318 12.37 0.03 -6.02
C PRO A 318 13.72 0.65 -5.65
N TYR A 319 13.76 1.94 -5.33
CA TYR A 319 15.02 2.60 -4.99
C TYR A 319 15.52 2.23 -3.59
N PRO A 320 16.81 1.87 -3.41
CA PRO A 320 17.40 1.62 -2.09
C PRO A 320 17.26 2.80 -1.11
N SER A 321 17.45 4.01 -1.61
CA SER A 321 17.32 5.25 -0.83
C SER A 321 15.91 5.43 -0.24
N PHE A 322 14.86 5.09 -1.00
CA PHE A 322 13.50 5.09 -0.49
C PHE A 322 13.31 4.08 0.63
N THR A 323 13.73 2.81 0.43
CA THR A 323 13.58 1.78 1.46
C THR A 323 14.28 2.17 2.75
N ARG A 324 15.51 2.70 2.65
CA ARG A 324 16.24 3.22 3.80
C ARG A 324 15.48 4.33 4.50
N ARG A 325 15.09 5.38 3.77
CA ARG A 325 14.37 6.54 4.33
C ARG A 325 13.03 6.14 4.96
N LEU A 326 12.37 5.15 4.38
CA LEU A 326 11.11 4.59 4.89
C LEU A 326 11.32 3.91 6.24
N VAL A 327 12.34 3.06 6.37
CA VAL A 327 12.64 2.37 7.64
C VAL A 327 13.02 3.39 8.72
N GLU A 328 13.83 4.38 8.39
CA GLU A 328 14.13 5.51 9.29
C GLU A 328 12.85 6.22 9.75
N ALA A 329 11.91 6.50 8.84
CA ALA A 329 10.63 7.10 9.19
C ALA A 329 9.71 6.19 10.03
N MET A 330 9.76 4.87 9.82
CA MET A 330 9.01 3.89 10.61
C MET A 330 9.47 3.90 12.08
N CYS A 331 10.76 4.09 12.34
CA CYS A 331 11.30 4.23 13.69
C CYS A 331 10.65 5.40 14.46
N ASP A 332 10.30 6.50 13.77
CA ASP A 332 9.64 7.67 14.39
C ASP A 332 8.11 7.61 14.38
N THR A 333 7.50 6.58 13.80
CA THR A 333 6.05 6.49 13.59
C THR A 333 5.37 5.80 14.77
N VAL A 334 4.55 6.52 15.53
CA VAL A 334 3.76 5.92 16.62
C VAL A 334 2.74 4.95 16.02
N VAL A 335 2.70 3.74 16.54
CA VAL A 335 1.73 2.71 16.12
C VAL A 335 1.16 2.01 17.33
N ASP A 336 -0.06 1.48 17.18
CA ASP A 336 -0.60 0.50 18.10
C ASP A 336 -0.31 -0.92 17.59
N GLY A 337 0.89 -1.40 17.87
CA GLY A 337 1.37 -2.72 17.46
C GLY A 337 2.82 -2.97 17.86
N ASP A 338 3.31 -4.18 17.57
CA ASP A 338 4.71 -4.53 17.85
C ASP A 338 5.68 -3.72 16.98
N ARG A 339 6.63 -3.06 17.66
CA ARG A 339 7.70 -2.24 17.09
C ARG A 339 9.08 -2.86 17.28
N LYS A 340 9.22 -3.94 18.08
CA LYS A 340 10.51 -4.52 18.47
C LYS A 340 11.34 -5.01 17.28
N PHE A 341 10.69 -5.31 16.16
CA PHE A 341 11.42 -5.70 14.95
C PHE A 341 12.30 -4.57 14.43
N LEU A 342 11.88 -3.31 14.58
CA LEU A 342 12.63 -2.12 14.12
C LEU A 342 13.94 -1.94 14.88
N ASP A 343 13.95 -2.25 16.18
CA ASP A 343 15.14 -2.12 17.04
C ASP A 343 16.33 -2.97 16.57
N ARG A 344 16.08 -3.94 15.68
CA ARG A 344 17.09 -4.87 15.14
C ARG A 344 17.42 -4.61 13.67
N LEU A 345 16.77 -3.64 13.02
CA LEU A 345 17.01 -3.36 11.61
C LEU A 345 18.17 -2.37 11.48
N ASP A 346 19.09 -2.66 10.56
CA ASP A 346 19.92 -1.64 9.94
C ASP A 346 19.17 -1.10 8.72
N PRO A 347 18.69 0.16 8.71
CA PRO A 347 17.99 0.74 7.57
C PRO A 347 18.75 0.63 6.25
N ALA A 348 20.09 0.60 6.27
CA ALA A 348 20.91 0.47 5.07
C ALA A 348 20.86 -0.95 4.46
N ALA A 349 20.64 -1.98 5.28
CA ALA A 349 20.61 -3.38 4.84
C ALA A 349 19.20 -3.87 4.44
N VAL A 350 18.14 -3.16 4.85
CA VAL A 350 16.76 -3.61 4.63
C VAL A 350 16.42 -3.75 3.16
N HIS A 351 16.96 -2.89 2.29
CA HIS A 351 16.67 -2.98 0.87
C HIS A 351 17.14 -4.31 0.27
N ASP A 352 18.40 -4.67 0.50
CA ASP A 352 19.02 -5.88 -0.05
C ASP A 352 18.35 -7.16 0.48
N ASP A 353 17.81 -7.14 1.69
CA ASP A 353 17.04 -8.28 2.22
C ASP A 353 15.55 -8.25 1.83
N LEU A 354 14.94 -7.11 1.51
CA LEU A 354 13.51 -7.08 1.19
C LEU A 354 13.24 -7.24 -0.30
N VAL A 355 14.12 -6.70 -1.14
CA VAL A 355 13.87 -6.46 -2.56
C VAL A 355 14.60 -7.48 -3.42
N GLU A 356 13.86 -8.12 -4.34
CA GLU A 356 14.40 -8.99 -5.37
C GLU A 356 14.23 -8.29 -6.74
N ASP A 357 15.11 -7.33 -7.00
CA ASP A 357 14.96 -6.39 -8.12
C ASP A 357 15.33 -6.98 -9.50
N ARG A 358 15.91 -8.19 -9.55
CA ARG A 358 16.33 -8.82 -10.82
C ARG A 358 15.19 -8.94 -11.82
N PHE A 359 13.98 -9.19 -11.32
CA PHE A 359 12.79 -9.39 -12.14
C PHE A 359 12.35 -8.08 -12.78
N VAL A 360 12.27 -7.01 -11.98
CA VAL A 360 11.88 -5.68 -12.48
C VAL A 360 12.95 -5.06 -13.38
N ARG A 361 14.24 -5.24 -13.08
CA ARG A 361 15.33 -4.76 -13.95
C ARG A 361 15.27 -5.40 -15.34
N ARG A 362 15.07 -6.71 -15.40
CA ARG A 362 14.91 -7.43 -16.68
C ARG A 362 13.67 -6.93 -17.42
N SER A 363 12.58 -6.77 -16.68
CA SER A 363 11.31 -6.32 -17.21
C SER A 363 11.38 -4.92 -17.82
N MET A 364 11.98 -3.97 -17.10
CA MET A 364 12.21 -2.61 -17.58
C MET A 364 13.09 -2.62 -18.82
N SER A 365 14.17 -3.41 -18.83
CA SER A 365 15.06 -3.55 -19.99
C SER A 365 14.32 -4.02 -21.24
N ALA A 366 13.35 -4.93 -21.10
CA ALA A 366 12.50 -5.38 -22.20
C ALA A 366 11.47 -4.34 -22.67
N HIS A 367 11.21 -3.30 -21.87
CA HIS A 367 10.20 -2.27 -22.11
C HIS A 367 10.80 -0.88 -22.35
N GLY A 368 11.99 -0.80 -22.95
CA GLY A 368 12.64 0.48 -23.30
C GLY A 368 13.60 1.02 -22.25
N GLY A 369 13.92 0.23 -21.21
CA GLY A 369 14.86 0.59 -20.16
C GLY A 369 14.31 1.61 -19.15
N PRO A 370 15.17 2.16 -18.28
CA PRO A 370 14.78 3.14 -17.27
C PRO A 370 14.05 4.37 -17.83
N ASP A 371 14.46 4.84 -19.01
CA ASP A 371 13.93 6.06 -19.63
C ASP A 371 12.44 5.97 -19.96
N ALA A 372 11.91 4.75 -20.20
CA ALA A 372 10.49 4.54 -20.42
C ALA A 372 9.62 4.83 -19.18
N PHE A 373 10.23 4.88 -17.99
CA PHE A 373 9.55 5.05 -16.70
C PHE A 373 9.95 6.35 -15.97
N GLY A 374 10.64 7.26 -16.66
CA GLY A 374 11.03 8.57 -16.13
C GLY A 374 12.54 8.75 -15.92
N PRO A 375 12.97 9.94 -15.48
CA PRO A 375 14.38 10.35 -15.53
C PRO A 375 15.17 9.81 -14.34
N THR A 376 15.79 8.63 -14.49
CA THR A 376 16.78 8.06 -13.57
C THR A 376 17.65 7.04 -14.32
N ALA A 377 18.53 7.53 -15.20
CA ALA A 377 19.32 6.67 -16.08
C ALA A 377 20.20 5.65 -15.31
N ASP A 378 20.60 5.98 -14.08
CA ASP A 378 21.45 5.17 -13.21
C ASP A 378 20.69 4.41 -12.11
N LEU A 379 19.35 4.52 -12.09
CA LEU A 379 18.49 3.94 -11.04
C LEU A 379 18.89 4.37 -9.61
N THR A 380 19.45 5.57 -9.47
CA THR A 380 19.68 6.22 -8.18
C THR A 380 18.68 7.35 -7.96
N ARG A 381 18.42 7.66 -6.69
CA ARG A 381 17.50 8.73 -6.30
C ARG A 381 17.84 9.27 -4.92
N THR A 382 17.80 10.59 -4.78
CA THR A 382 17.82 11.24 -3.46
C THR A 382 16.40 11.53 -3.02
N GLU A 383 16.00 11.05 -1.84
CA GLU A 383 14.66 11.26 -1.31
C GLU A 383 14.44 12.72 -0.92
N GLN A 384 13.32 13.29 -1.36
CA GLN A 384 12.93 14.66 -1.07
C GLN A 384 11.67 14.64 -0.22
N VAL A 385 11.79 15.14 1.02
CA VAL A 385 10.69 15.25 1.98
C VAL A 385 10.62 16.68 2.49
N GLN A 386 9.47 17.33 2.34
CA GLN A 386 9.22 18.70 2.77
C GLN A 386 7.86 18.79 3.46
N PHE A 387 7.73 19.68 4.44
CA PHE A 387 6.53 19.78 5.29
C PHE A 387 5.90 21.17 5.23
N SER A 388 6.11 21.88 4.11
CA SER A 388 5.70 23.27 3.86
C SER A 388 4.19 23.48 3.81
#